data_AF-A0A7G6T5L5-F1
#
_entry.id   AF-A0A7G6T5L5-F1
#
_cell.length_a   1.000
_cell.length_b   1.000
_cell.length_c   1.000
_cell.angle_alpha   90.00
_cell.angle_beta   90.00
_cell.angle_gamma   90.00
#
_symmetry.space_group_name_H-M   'P 1'
#
loop_
_entity.id
_entity.type
_entity.pdbx_description
1 polymer ?
#
loop_
_entity_poly.entity_id
_entity_poly.type
_entity_poly.pdbx_seq_one_letter_code
_entity_poly.pdbx_strand_id
1 'polypeptide(L)'
;MISETFKPIVYLKENCPFCLKVRLFLLESGLASEVESRDFVSGTAGEQEIRTELLPHLDEVSFPCAQLEPGRYVTESDDIVAFFAAKAGRDPARLPVYRNYVDGVFAMSMKLWKENQELKKAVSAA
;
A
#
# COMPACT_ATOMS: atom_id res chain seq x y z
N MET A 1 -24.33 -24.27 -2.40
CA MET A 1 -22.98 -23.98 -1.87
C MET A 1 -22.62 -22.60 -2.34
N ILE A 2 -22.62 -21.61 -1.43
CA ILE A 2 -22.07 -20.29 -1.76
C ILE A 2 -20.57 -20.50 -1.74
N SER A 3 -19.94 -20.57 -2.91
CA SER A 3 -18.49 -20.41 -2.99
C SER A 3 -18.23 -19.01 -2.46
N GLU A 4 -17.63 -18.87 -1.29
CA GLU A 4 -17.23 -17.55 -0.82
C GLU A 4 -16.23 -17.01 -1.84
N THR A 5 -16.62 -15.96 -2.53
CA THR A 5 -15.74 -15.26 -3.47
C THR A 5 -14.56 -14.74 -2.67
N PHE A 6 -13.35 -15.15 -3.03
CA PHE A 6 -12.12 -14.69 -2.40
C PHE A 6 -12.12 -13.15 -2.30
N LYS A 7 -11.91 -12.64 -1.08
CA LYS A 7 -11.77 -11.22 -0.80
C LYS A 7 -10.29 -10.86 -0.74
N PRO A 8 -9.77 -10.00 -1.63
CA PRO A 8 -8.37 -9.58 -1.57
C PRO A 8 -8.02 -8.99 -0.21
N ILE A 9 -6.80 -9.27 0.27
CA ILE A 9 -6.31 -8.80 1.56
C ILE A 9 -5.28 -7.70 1.31
N VAL A 10 -5.41 -6.57 2.00
CA VAL A 10 -4.40 -5.49 2.01
C VAL A 10 -3.80 -5.35 3.40
N TYR A 11 -2.48 -5.44 3.48
CA TYR A 11 -1.69 -5.32 4.71
C TYR A 11 -1.07 -3.94 4.74
N LEU A 12 -1.50 -3.13 5.72
CA LEU A 12 -1.27 -1.70 5.67
C LEU A 12 -0.69 -1.20 6.98
N LYS A 13 0.51 -0.63 6.89
CA LYS A 13 1.19 0.00 8.02
C LYS A 13 0.57 1.36 8.34
N GLU A 14 0.34 1.65 9.61
CA GLU A 14 -0.04 2.99 10.07
C GLU A 14 1.06 4.02 9.80
N ASN A 15 0.66 5.26 9.51
CA ASN A 15 1.56 6.38 9.20
C ASN A 15 2.53 6.14 8.01
N CYS A 16 2.30 5.10 7.20
CA CYS A 16 3.05 4.85 5.98
C CYS A 16 2.40 5.59 4.79
N PRO A 17 3.14 6.47 4.08
CA PRO A 17 2.58 7.24 2.97
C PRO A 17 2.13 6.36 1.79
N PHE A 18 2.88 5.30 1.49
CA PHE A 18 2.50 4.34 0.46
C PHE A 18 1.24 3.54 0.84
N CYS A 19 1.06 3.22 2.12
CA CYS A 19 -0.17 2.56 2.60
C CYS A 19 -1.37 3.52 2.55
N LEU A 20 -1.17 4.80 2.88
CA LEU A 20 -2.24 5.81 2.79
C LEU A 20 -2.71 6.01 1.35
N LYS A 21 -1.80 5.96 0.36
CA LYS A 21 -2.15 5.97 -1.07
C LYS A 21 -3.15 4.87 -1.42
N VAL A 22 -2.90 3.63 -0.99
CA VAL A 22 -3.81 2.48 -1.21
C VAL A 22 -5.14 2.69 -0.47
N ARG A 23 -5.12 3.13 0.80
CA ARG A 23 -6.35 3.42 1.58
C ARG A 23 -7.24 4.44 0.89
N LEU A 24 -6.68 5.56 0.44
CA LEU A 24 -7.45 6.62 -0.21
C LEU A 24 -8.06 6.14 -1.53
N PHE A 25 -7.30 5.39 -2.33
CA PHE A 25 -7.83 4.81 -3.56
C PHE A 25 -9.02 3.89 -3.27
N LEU A 26 -8.87 2.93 -2.36
CA LEU A 26 -9.93 1.97 -2.02
C LEU A 26 -11.18 2.65 -1.47
N LEU A 27 -10.99 3.66 -0.62
CA LEU A 27 -12.08 4.45 -0.04
C LEU A 27 -12.84 5.23 -1.12
N GLU A 28 -12.14 6.03 -1.91
CA GLU A 28 -12.78 6.93 -2.88
C GLU A 28 -13.35 6.20 -4.10
N SER A 29 -12.76 5.07 -4.50
CA SER A 29 -13.28 4.21 -5.57
C SER A 29 -14.51 3.40 -5.16
N GLY A 30 -14.84 3.37 -3.86
CA GLY A 30 -15.94 2.60 -3.29
C GLY A 30 -15.62 1.10 -3.13
N LEU A 31 -14.34 0.71 -3.12
CA LEU A 31 -13.88 -0.68 -3.04
C LEU A 31 -13.47 -1.11 -1.63
N ALA A 32 -13.55 -0.23 -0.64
CA ALA A 32 -13.17 -0.56 0.74
C ALA A 32 -13.93 -1.77 1.30
N SER A 33 -15.21 -1.96 0.92
CA SER A 33 -16.00 -3.14 1.32
C SER A 33 -15.61 -4.42 0.60
N GLU A 34 -14.90 -4.32 -0.54
CA GLU A 34 -14.50 -5.43 -1.41
C GLU A 34 -13.13 -6.01 -1.05
N VAL A 35 -12.44 -5.44 -0.06
CA VAL A 35 -11.16 -5.93 0.47
C VAL A 35 -11.23 -6.23 1.96
N GLU A 36 -10.39 -7.13 2.43
CA GLU A 36 -10.04 -7.25 3.84
C GLU A 36 -8.84 -6.35 4.13
N SER A 37 -8.94 -5.46 5.11
CA SER A 37 -7.81 -4.65 5.56
C SER A 37 -7.23 -5.23 6.84
N ARG A 38 -5.92 -5.47 6.84
CA ARG A 38 -5.15 -5.89 8.02
C ARG A 38 -4.14 -4.80 8.35
N ASP A 39 -4.60 -3.86 9.16
CA ASP A 39 -3.83 -2.71 9.61
C ASP A 39 -2.97 -3.03 10.84
N PHE A 40 -1.79 -2.42 10.93
CA PHE A 40 -0.92 -2.58 12.10
C PHE A 40 -0.01 -1.37 12.35
N VAL A 41 0.47 -1.26 13.59
CA VAL A 41 1.41 -0.22 14.05
C VAL A 41 2.82 -0.77 14.05
N SER A 42 3.81 0.06 13.69
CA SER A 42 5.22 -0.34 13.74
C SER A 42 5.67 -0.68 15.16
N GLY A 43 6.52 -1.71 15.29
CA GLY A 43 7.12 -2.13 16.54
C GLY A 43 6.20 -2.97 17.43
N THR A 44 5.02 -3.38 16.92
CA THR A 44 4.04 -4.16 17.68
C THR A 44 4.10 -5.66 17.35
N ALA A 45 3.50 -6.48 18.20
CA ALA A 45 3.32 -7.91 17.93
C ALA A 45 2.54 -8.15 16.63
N GLY A 46 1.54 -7.32 16.32
CA GLY A 46 0.79 -7.39 15.07
C GLY A 46 1.66 -7.18 13.81
N GLU A 47 2.68 -6.32 13.87
CA GLU A 47 3.66 -6.21 12.77
C GLU A 47 4.44 -7.52 12.61
N GLN A 48 4.89 -8.14 13.70
CA GLN A 48 5.65 -9.39 13.65
C GLN A 48 4.83 -10.56 13.11
N GLU A 49 3.57 -10.67 13.53
CA GLU A 49 2.64 -11.70 13.04
C GLU A 49 2.43 -11.59 11.53
N ILE A 50 2.09 -10.37 11.04
CA ILE A 50 1.90 -10.13 9.60
C ILE A 50 3.19 -10.38 8.81
N ARG A 51 4.34 -9.93 9.32
CA ARG A 51 5.62 -10.18 8.65
C ARG A 51 5.94 -11.67 8.58
N THR A 52 5.66 -12.43 9.64
CA THR A 52 5.86 -13.89 9.67
C THR A 52 4.96 -14.61 8.67
N GLU A 53 3.71 -14.17 8.54
CA GLU A 53 2.77 -14.70 7.54
C GLU A 53 3.21 -14.41 6.10
N LEU A 54 3.72 -13.21 5.82
CA LEU A 54 4.09 -12.79 4.47
C LEU A 54 5.46 -13.31 4.01
N LEU A 55 6.38 -13.58 4.95
CA LEU A 55 7.75 -13.98 4.66
C LEU A 55 7.89 -15.20 3.71
N PRO A 56 7.06 -16.26 3.81
CA PRO A 56 7.14 -17.40 2.89
C PRO A 56 6.69 -17.07 1.45
N HIS A 57 6.07 -15.92 1.21
CA HIS A 57 5.46 -15.55 -0.06
C HIS A 57 6.21 -14.44 -0.81
N LEU A 58 7.19 -13.80 -0.17
CA LEU A 58 7.88 -12.61 -0.68
C LEU A 58 9.39 -12.73 -0.44
N ASP A 59 10.18 -12.27 -1.41
CA ASP A 59 11.63 -12.16 -1.25
C ASP A 59 11.99 -11.14 -0.15
N GLU A 60 11.22 -10.04 -0.07
CA GLU A 60 11.33 -9.02 0.96
C GLU A 60 9.93 -8.54 1.37
N VAL A 61 9.65 -8.56 2.69
CA VAL A 61 8.39 -8.02 3.21
C VAL A 61 8.50 -6.51 3.36
N SER A 62 7.81 -5.79 2.49
CA SER A 62 7.59 -4.34 2.54
C SER A 62 6.10 -4.00 2.56
N PHE A 63 5.75 -2.74 2.84
CA PHE A 63 4.35 -2.31 2.97
C PHE A 63 4.08 -1.03 2.17
N PRO A 64 2.93 -0.93 1.48
CA PRO A 64 1.79 -1.84 1.51
C PRO A 64 2.09 -3.20 0.89
N CYS A 65 1.36 -4.23 1.31
CA CYS A 65 1.37 -5.54 0.65
C CYS A 65 -0.08 -5.94 0.39
N ALA A 66 -0.35 -6.70 -0.67
CA ALA A 66 -1.68 -7.23 -0.92
C ALA A 66 -1.62 -8.66 -1.44
N GLN A 67 -2.57 -9.49 -0.99
CA GLN A 67 -2.91 -10.73 -1.66
C GLN A 67 -4.08 -10.43 -2.61
N LEU A 68 -3.77 -10.25 -3.90
CA LEU A 68 -4.76 -9.83 -4.90
C LEU A 68 -5.68 -10.98 -5.34
N GLU A 69 -5.11 -12.19 -5.34
CA GLU A 69 -5.75 -13.47 -5.67
C GLU A 69 -5.12 -14.55 -4.77
N PRO A 70 -5.74 -15.74 -4.59
CA PRO A 70 -5.17 -16.79 -3.76
C PRO A 70 -3.72 -17.12 -4.17
N GLY A 71 -2.79 -16.90 -3.24
CA GLY A 71 -1.35 -17.14 -3.46
C GLY A 71 -0.60 -16.08 -4.27
N ARG A 72 -1.28 -15.03 -4.77
CA ARG A 72 -0.65 -13.95 -5.54
C ARG A 72 -0.47 -12.69 -4.67
N TYR A 73 0.78 -12.44 -4.30
CA TYR A 73 1.16 -11.31 -3.46
C TYR A 73 1.87 -10.21 -4.27
N VAL A 74 1.64 -8.95 -3.90
CA VAL A 74 2.33 -7.77 -4.47
C VAL A 74 2.65 -6.78 -3.36
N THR A 75 3.73 -6.02 -3.51
CA THR A 75 4.21 -5.02 -2.52
C THR A 75 4.19 -3.58 -3.04
N GLU A 76 4.01 -3.39 -4.34
CA GLU A 76 4.05 -2.06 -4.93
C GLU A 76 2.68 -1.38 -4.84
N SER A 77 2.64 -0.21 -4.20
CA SER A 77 1.39 0.54 -4.01
C SER A 77 0.69 0.90 -5.34
N ASP A 78 1.47 1.17 -6.39
CA ASP A 78 0.93 1.44 -7.74
C ASP A 78 0.32 0.19 -8.38
N ASP A 79 0.94 -0.97 -8.22
CA ASP A 79 0.42 -2.24 -8.75
C ASP A 79 -0.89 -2.65 -8.05
N ILE A 80 -0.96 -2.43 -6.74
CA ILE A 80 -2.19 -2.64 -5.96
C ILE A 80 -3.32 -1.75 -6.49
N VAL A 81 -3.05 -0.45 -6.67
CA VAL A 81 -4.04 0.50 -7.23
C VAL A 81 -4.45 0.10 -8.65
N ALA A 82 -3.49 -0.24 -9.51
CA ALA A 82 -3.75 -0.62 -10.89
C ALA A 82 -4.65 -1.87 -10.98
N PHE A 83 -4.41 -2.87 -10.13
CA PHE A 83 -5.26 -4.06 -10.07
C PHE A 83 -6.71 -3.73 -9.73
N PHE A 84 -6.94 -2.97 -8.66
CA PHE A 84 -8.30 -2.62 -8.23
C PHE A 84 -8.98 -1.66 -9.21
N ALA A 85 -8.24 -0.73 -9.81
CA ALA A 85 -8.73 0.15 -10.87
C ALA A 85 -9.24 -0.65 -12.07
N ALA A 86 -8.45 -1.60 -12.56
CA ALA A 86 -8.82 -2.48 -13.67
C ALA A 86 -10.04 -3.35 -13.31
N LYS A 87 -10.04 -3.96 -12.11
CA LYS A 87 -11.14 -4.83 -11.65
C LYS A 87 -12.48 -4.09 -11.57
N ALA A 88 -12.47 -2.83 -11.19
CA ALA A 88 -13.68 -2.03 -10.97
C ALA A 88 -14.05 -1.09 -12.13
N GLY A 89 -13.26 -1.06 -13.21
CA GLY A 89 -13.44 -0.10 -14.31
C GLY A 89 -13.35 1.36 -13.84
N ARG A 90 -12.49 1.63 -12.84
CA ARG A 90 -12.28 2.98 -12.27
C ARG A 90 -11.02 3.60 -12.83
N ASP A 91 -11.10 4.86 -13.21
CA ASP A 91 -9.95 5.66 -13.61
C ASP A 91 -9.39 6.40 -12.37
N PRO A 92 -8.19 6.05 -11.85
CA PRO A 92 -7.61 6.73 -10.70
C PRO A 92 -7.38 8.22 -10.91
N ALA A 93 -7.25 8.69 -12.16
CA ALA A 93 -7.10 10.12 -12.47
C ALA A 93 -8.37 10.93 -12.18
N ARG A 94 -9.53 10.27 -12.06
CA ARG A 94 -10.83 10.90 -11.78
C ARG A 94 -11.20 10.92 -10.30
N LEU A 95 -10.29 10.48 -9.42
CA LEU A 95 -10.48 10.40 -7.98
C LEU A 95 -9.80 11.60 -7.31
N PRO A 96 -10.50 12.74 -7.09
CA PRO A 96 -9.87 13.98 -6.64
C PRO A 96 -9.15 13.88 -5.29
N VAL A 97 -9.68 13.12 -4.32
CA VAL A 97 -9.03 12.99 -2.99
C VAL A 97 -7.73 12.21 -3.11
N TYR A 98 -7.77 11.08 -3.81
CA TYR A 98 -6.62 10.25 -4.13
C TYR A 98 -5.56 11.04 -4.90
N ARG A 99 -5.95 11.78 -5.95
CA ARG A 99 -5.02 12.61 -6.73
C ARG A 99 -4.43 13.77 -5.93
N ASN A 100 -5.23 14.48 -5.14
CA ASN A 100 -4.72 15.53 -4.26
C ASN A 100 -3.65 15.01 -3.29
N TYR A 101 -3.81 13.78 -2.78
CA TYR A 101 -2.79 13.16 -1.95
C TYR A 101 -1.54 12.79 -2.75
N VAL A 102 -1.71 12.05 -3.86
CA VAL A 102 -0.60 11.54 -4.68
C VAL A 102 0.23 12.68 -5.27
N ASP A 103 -0.42 13.69 -5.84
CA ASP A 103 0.22 14.81 -6.54
C ASP A 103 0.68 15.92 -5.59
N GLY A 104 0.07 16.01 -4.41
CA GLY A 104 0.41 16.98 -3.38
C GLY A 104 1.36 16.41 -2.34
N VAL A 105 0.79 16.00 -1.20
CA VAL A 105 1.55 15.66 0.02
C VAL A 105 2.50 14.48 -0.19
N PHE A 106 2.08 13.47 -0.93
CA PHE A 106 2.90 12.29 -1.21
C PHE A 106 4.11 12.64 -2.08
N ALA A 107 3.90 13.30 -3.23
CA ALA A 107 4.97 13.74 -4.11
C ALA A 107 5.99 14.65 -3.39
N MET A 108 5.50 15.59 -2.58
CA MET A 108 6.35 16.45 -1.76
C MET A 108 7.16 15.66 -0.73
N SER A 109 6.55 14.68 -0.07
CA SER A 109 7.21 13.82 0.92
C SER A 109 8.30 12.97 0.29
N MET A 110 8.07 12.43 -0.91
CA MET A 110 9.09 11.67 -1.66
C MET A 110 10.26 12.54 -2.09
N LYS A 111 10.00 13.79 -2.52
CA LYS A 111 11.05 14.76 -2.82
C LYS A 111 11.92 15.05 -1.60
N LEU A 112 11.30 15.41 -0.47
CA LEU A 112 12.02 15.70 0.77
C LEU A 112 12.79 14.48 1.31
N TRP A 113 12.23 13.29 1.20
CA TRP A 113 12.90 12.06 1.59
C TRP A 113 14.16 11.83 0.76
N LYS A 114 14.09 12.00 -0.57
CA LYS A 114 15.24 11.86 -1.47
C LYS A 114 16.33 12.89 -1.15
N GLU A 115 15.94 14.17 -1.00
CA GLU A 115 16.86 15.24 -0.61
C GLU A 115 17.54 14.93 0.74
N ASN A 116 16.81 14.43 1.73
CA ASN A 116 17.36 14.06 3.04
C ASN A 116 18.37 12.92 2.94
N GLN A 117 18.12 11.92 2.09
CA GLN A 117 19.06 10.82 1.84
C GLN A 117 20.36 11.33 1.19
N GLU A 118 20.26 12.23 0.21
CA GLU A 118 21.40 12.84 -0.45
C GLU A 118 22.24 13.68 0.53
N LEU A 119 21.59 14.50 1.36
CA LEU A 119 22.26 15.29 2.40
C LEU A 119 22.99 14.41 3.42
N LYS A 120 22.36 13.33 3.90
CA LYS A 120 22.99 12.38 4.82
C LYS A 120 24.24 11.72 4.24
N LYS A 121 24.18 11.34 2.95
CA LYS A 121 25.33 10.78 2.23
C LYS A 121 26.48 11.79 2.14
N ALA A 122 26.18 13.04 1.81
CA ALA A 122 27.18 14.11 1.72
C ALA A 122 27.86 14.37 3.08
N VAL A 123 27.09 14.39 4.18
CA VAL A 123 27.64 14.55 5.53
C VAL A 123 28.50 13.34 5.95
N SER A 124 28.09 12.12 5.61
CA SER A 124 28.87 10.91 5.96
C SER A 124 30.17 10.75 5.14
N ALA A 125 30.30 11.48 4.04
CA ALA A 125 31.46 11.45 3.16
C ALA A 125 32.47 12.59 3.40
N ALA A 126 32.15 13.52 4.32
CA ALA A 126 32.98 14.65 4.74
C ALA A 126 33.64 14.37 6.09
#